data_AF-A0A3E4S6W5-F1
#
_entry.id   AF-A0A3E4S6W5-F1
#
_cell.length_a   1.000
_cell.length_b   1.000
_cell.length_c   1.000
_cell.angle_alpha   90.00
_cell.angle_beta   90.00
_cell.angle_gamma   90.00
#
_symmetry.space_group_name_H-M   'P 1'
#
loop_
_entity.id
_entity.type
_entity.pdbx_description
1 polymer ?
#
loop_
_entity_poly.entity_id
_entity_poly.type
_entity_poly.pdbx_seq_one_letter_code
_entity_poly.pdbx_strand_id
1 'polypeptide(L)'
;MAPSEATTASYSQAPEGYETVYTESMARHGSRGLSSYKYDALLMKMAEAAEADNGFKSDAIKSEFMKNLKAITAANVENGYGMLTGQGADQHQGIGARAYERNKTLFDNAAKDGGKIAYQSSGEARATESGENFARGFNAASNNKLANSTVTPADPAGTGEAAAFDKTPNTLYFHKSENPDGTEKTGEAKQRADDYQNFVENDAIIAGAEQTIAENEDVKTASHDLLSQIFTDDFLTKLADGTYTWYNTVDGTKGGEANCAPGADPSKDADACGAAKKKIASEYDAAMDLYNLYIIAADMENENTGSHTFDFNQYFQGEQADDAKLFAWALDAEDFYEKGPGYAGQDETYTIAQPLLDDFFSSIDERVNGGSTVATFRFAHAETMMPFAALLGLPGSTQQAAASTTDVYTYANNEWRGESVTPMAANVQWDVAVKSGNDPKTGRAYTPLVRMLYNEQEIAFRSECTPIADGSTWYKLTELKSCLASDHQTLGDDAHLTDDSTTQPGTGPNTGEGTSTTPNNNGAGTHQPSNTQANGTENELSRTGVAVTGVAGIMMLLALAGISLNLWKVRR
;
A
#
# COMPACT_ATOMS: atom_id res chain seq x y z
N MET A 1 -5.76 -1.58 -9.32
CA MET A 1 -6.52 -2.18 -10.46
C MET A 1 -8.01 -2.08 -10.17
N ALA A 2 -8.84 -1.77 -11.17
CA ALA A 2 -10.30 -1.77 -10.99
C ALA A 2 -10.83 -3.22 -10.91
N PRO A 3 -11.85 -3.51 -10.07
CA PRO A 3 -12.47 -4.82 -10.02
C PRO A 3 -13.19 -5.12 -11.34
N SER A 4 -13.28 -6.41 -11.68
CA SER A 4 -14.07 -6.84 -12.84
C SER A 4 -15.57 -6.63 -12.59
N GLU A 5 -16.37 -6.53 -13.66
CA GLU A 5 -17.83 -6.48 -13.54
C GLU A 5 -18.36 -7.70 -12.77
N ALA A 6 -17.81 -8.88 -13.03
CA ALA A 6 -18.15 -10.12 -12.32
C ALA A 6 -17.88 -10.02 -10.81
N THR A 7 -16.75 -9.43 -10.41
CA THR A 7 -16.43 -9.14 -9.00
C THR A 7 -17.51 -8.25 -8.40
N THR A 8 -17.80 -7.11 -9.04
CA THR A 8 -18.78 -6.15 -8.49
C THR A 8 -20.21 -6.70 -8.43
N ALA A 9 -20.59 -7.56 -9.39
CA ALA A 9 -21.88 -8.23 -9.42
C ALA A 9 -22.00 -9.36 -8.38
N SER A 10 -20.86 -9.85 -7.88
CA SER A 10 -20.81 -10.93 -6.89
C SER A 10 -20.88 -10.47 -5.43
N TYR A 11 -20.89 -9.14 -5.18
CA TYR A 11 -20.98 -8.63 -3.81
C TYR A 11 -22.23 -9.15 -3.09
N SER A 12 -22.02 -9.76 -1.93
CA SER A 12 -23.08 -10.40 -1.16
C SER A 12 -24.14 -9.38 -0.76
N GLN A 13 -25.41 -9.78 -0.74
CA GLN A 13 -26.48 -8.89 -0.27
C GLN A 13 -26.58 -8.94 1.25
N ALA A 14 -27.02 -7.82 1.86
CA ALA A 14 -27.39 -7.83 3.27
C ALA A 14 -28.49 -8.88 3.52
N PRO A 15 -28.54 -9.51 4.71
CA PRO A 15 -29.59 -10.47 5.05
C PRO A 15 -31.00 -9.88 4.97
N GLU A 16 -32.01 -10.74 4.88
CA GLU A 16 -33.39 -10.30 4.75
C GLU A 16 -33.82 -9.32 5.87
N GLY A 17 -34.36 -8.17 5.45
CA GLY A 17 -34.81 -7.11 6.34
C GLY A 17 -33.72 -6.16 6.83
N TYR A 18 -32.45 -6.38 6.45
CA TYR A 18 -31.37 -5.41 6.65
C TYR A 18 -31.21 -4.51 5.42
N GLU A 19 -31.06 -3.21 5.65
CA GLU A 19 -30.83 -2.21 4.62
C GLU A 19 -29.54 -1.42 4.93
N THR A 20 -28.72 -1.15 3.91
CA THR A 20 -27.49 -0.36 4.06
C THR A 20 -27.83 1.10 4.40
N VAL A 21 -27.32 1.60 5.53
CA VAL A 21 -27.59 2.96 6.04
C VAL A 21 -26.33 3.83 6.19
N TYR A 22 -25.15 3.23 6.04
CA TYR A 22 -23.87 3.89 6.15
C TYR A 22 -22.81 3.18 5.30
N THR A 23 -21.83 3.91 4.80
CA THR A 23 -20.63 3.36 4.16
C THR A 23 -19.42 4.23 4.48
N GLU A 24 -18.24 3.66 4.59
CA GLU A 24 -17.03 4.44 4.82
C GLU A 24 -15.83 3.83 4.13
N SER A 25 -14.77 4.64 3.98
CA SER A 25 -13.51 4.17 3.43
C SER A 25 -12.29 4.88 4.00
N MET A 26 -11.14 4.21 3.87
CA MET A 26 -9.84 4.84 3.84
C MET A 26 -9.10 4.35 2.58
N ALA A 27 -8.58 5.29 1.80
CA ALA A 27 -7.82 5.03 0.59
C ALA A 27 -6.44 5.70 0.65
N ARG A 28 -5.40 4.97 0.24
CA ARG A 28 -4.12 5.55 -0.17
C ARG A 28 -4.37 6.51 -1.34
N HIS A 29 -3.54 7.55 -1.48
CA HIS A 29 -3.49 8.33 -2.70
C HIS A 29 -3.28 7.47 -3.97
N GLY A 30 -3.69 8.00 -5.12
CA GLY A 30 -3.48 7.36 -6.42
C GLY A 30 -2.03 7.38 -6.88
N SER A 31 -1.77 6.82 -8.06
CA SER A 31 -0.47 6.88 -8.72
C SER A 31 0.02 8.34 -8.82
N ARG A 32 1.33 8.52 -8.60
CA ARG A 32 1.97 9.83 -8.50
C ARG A 32 3.32 9.84 -9.20
N GLY A 33 3.81 11.03 -9.51
CA GLY A 33 5.18 11.22 -9.94
C GLY A 33 6.20 10.92 -8.83
N LEU A 34 7.47 11.17 -9.14
CA LEU A 34 8.56 11.15 -8.18
C LEU A 34 8.25 12.10 -7.02
N SER A 35 8.52 11.68 -5.79
CA SER A 35 8.18 12.49 -4.60
C SER A 35 8.95 13.81 -4.55
N SER A 36 10.18 13.80 -5.09
CA SER A 36 11.07 14.96 -5.18
C SER A 36 12.19 14.66 -6.16
N TYR A 37 12.90 15.69 -6.60
CA TYR A 37 14.05 15.56 -7.50
C TYR A 37 15.21 14.84 -6.78
N LYS A 38 15.33 13.52 -6.98
CA LYS A 38 16.18 12.64 -6.16
C LYS A 38 16.78 11.50 -6.96
N TYR A 39 15.98 10.50 -7.30
CA TYR A 39 16.44 9.30 -8.01
C TYR A 39 16.95 9.66 -9.41
N ASP A 40 16.14 10.44 -10.11
CA ASP A 40 16.46 11.03 -11.41
C ASP A 40 17.66 11.98 -11.34
N ALA A 41 17.73 12.81 -10.30
CA ALA A 41 18.86 13.71 -10.07
C ALA A 41 20.19 12.96 -9.88
N LEU A 42 20.20 11.95 -9.00
CA LEU A 42 21.40 11.19 -8.65
C LEU A 42 21.89 10.34 -9.81
N LEU A 43 20.98 9.66 -10.53
CA LEU A 43 21.32 8.91 -11.73
C LEU A 43 21.81 9.83 -12.86
N MET A 44 21.31 11.07 -12.95
CA MET A 44 21.86 12.06 -13.87
C MET A 44 23.30 12.45 -13.50
N LYS A 45 23.62 12.61 -12.20
CA LYS A 45 25.00 12.88 -11.75
C LYS A 45 25.94 11.72 -12.06
N MET A 46 25.49 10.49 -11.85
CA MET A 46 26.23 9.29 -12.25
C MET A 46 26.43 9.24 -13.77
N ALA A 47 25.40 9.55 -14.57
CA ALA A 47 25.48 9.60 -16.02
C ALA A 47 26.46 10.66 -16.54
N GLU A 48 26.46 11.86 -15.95
CA GLU A 48 27.41 12.94 -16.28
C GLU A 48 28.87 12.50 -16.01
N ALA A 49 29.11 11.83 -14.88
CA ALA A 49 30.44 11.29 -14.57
C ALA A 49 30.85 10.15 -15.52
N ALA A 50 29.91 9.25 -15.86
CA ALA A 50 30.15 8.19 -16.83
C ALA A 50 30.44 8.76 -18.23
N GLU A 51 29.79 9.84 -18.65
CA GLU A 51 30.12 10.49 -19.92
C GLU A 51 31.54 11.08 -19.91
N ALA A 52 31.92 11.76 -18.81
CA ALA A 52 33.25 12.36 -18.68
C ALA A 52 34.38 11.33 -18.70
N ASP A 53 34.15 10.17 -18.11
CA ASP A 53 35.18 9.13 -17.93
C ASP A 53 35.05 7.95 -18.93
N ASN A 54 34.23 8.10 -19.98
CA ASN A 54 33.93 7.05 -20.96
C ASN A 54 33.41 5.74 -20.32
N GLY A 55 32.61 5.87 -19.27
CA GLY A 55 32.05 4.76 -18.48
C GLY A 55 30.79 4.12 -19.05
N PHE A 56 30.26 4.56 -20.20
CA PHE A 56 29.12 3.91 -20.87
C PHE A 56 29.58 2.79 -21.81
N LYS A 57 28.79 1.72 -21.93
CA LYS A 57 29.09 0.60 -22.86
C LYS A 57 29.06 1.00 -24.33
N SER A 58 28.26 2.01 -24.71
CA SER A 58 28.26 2.58 -26.07
C SER A 58 27.61 3.96 -26.10
N ASP A 59 27.86 4.72 -27.17
CA ASP A 59 27.19 6.02 -27.40
C ASP A 59 25.67 5.90 -27.53
N ALA A 60 25.17 4.78 -28.06
CA ALA A 60 23.73 4.53 -28.19
C ALA A 60 23.09 4.35 -26.80
N ILE A 61 23.73 3.54 -25.94
CA ILE A 61 23.29 3.32 -24.55
C ILE A 61 23.34 4.63 -23.76
N LYS A 62 24.42 5.40 -23.88
CA LYS A 62 24.54 6.73 -23.29
C LYS A 62 23.37 7.63 -23.68
N SER A 63 23.10 7.72 -24.99
CA SER A 63 22.05 8.58 -25.53
C SER A 63 20.67 8.19 -25.02
N GLU A 64 20.37 6.89 -24.97
CA GLU A 64 19.07 6.39 -24.50
C GLU A 64 18.89 6.56 -22.99
N PHE A 65 19.91 6.23 -22.18
CA PHE A 65 19.84 6.38 -20.72
C PHE A 65 19.65 7.84 -20.32
N MET A 66 20.45 8.76 -20.87
CA MET A 66 20.29 10.19 -20.58
C MET A 66 18.98 10.75 -21.11
N LYS A 67 18.43 10.23 -22.22
CA LYS A 67 17.12 10.61 -22.74
C LYS A 67 16.02 10.20 -21.76
N ASN A 68 16.02 8.95 -21.26
CA ASN A 68 15.04 8.46 -20.31
C ASN A 68 15.03 9.29 -19.02
N LEU A 69 16.21 9.58 -18.44
CA LEU A 69 16.32 10.43 -17.26
C LEU A 69 15.79 11.85 -17.50
N LYS A 70 16.16 12.50 -18.61
CA LYS A 70 15.67 13.85 -18.96
C LYS A 70 14.15 13.86 -19.15
N ALA A 71 13.62 12.83 -19.79
CA ALA A 71 12.19 12.71 -20.08
C ALA A 71 11.36 12.56 -18.78
N ILE A 72 11.73 11.64 -17.87
CA ILE A 72 10.98 11.48 -16.62
C ILE A 72 11.13 12.69 -15.70
N THR A 73 12.30 13.34 -15.66
CA THR A 73 12.47 14.62 -14.95
C THR A 73 11.56 15.69 -15.54
N ALA A 74 11.51 15.85 -16.87
CA ALA A 74 10.66 16.83 -17.52
C ALA A 74 9.17 16.58 -17.26
N ALA A 75 8.73 15.32 -17.30
CA ALA A 75 7.36 14.94 -16.95
C ALA A 75 7.00 15.30 -15.50
N ASN A 76 7.92 15.10 -14.55
CA ASN A 76 7.72 15.49 -13.15
C ASN A 76 7.74 17.02 -12.96
N VAL A 77 8.58 17.76 -13.69
CA VAL A 77 8.56 19.22 -13.67
C VAL A 77 7.26 19.79 -14.22
N GLU A 78 6.72 19.19 -15.28
CA GLU A 78 5.44 19.61 -15.87
C GLU A 78 4.24 19.27 -14.96
N ASN A 79 4.25 18.08 -14.35
CA ASN A 79 3.18 17.64 -13.45
C ASN A 79 3.26 18.27 -12.05
N GLY A 80 4.46 18.62 -11.60
CA GLY A 80 4.80 18.88 -10.21
C GLY A 80 5.28 17.61 -9.50
N TYR A 81 6.44 17.68 -8.84
CA TYR A 81 6.94 16.58 -8.03
C TYR A 81 5.97 16.27 -6.88
N GLY A 82 5.78 14.98 -6.60
CA GLY A 82 4.90 14.48 -5.54
C GLY A 82 3.40 14.46 -5.89
N MET A 83 3.00 15.14 -6.96
CA MET A 83 1.61 15.29 -7.38
C MET A 83 1.04 14.03 -8.04
N LEU A 84 -0.29 13.91 -8.06
CA LEU A 84 -0.98 12.83 -8.76
C LEU A 84 -0.67 12.84 -10.25
N THR A 85 -0.58 11.65 -10.83
CA THR A 85 -0.57 11.45 -12.28
C THR A 85 -2.00 11.38 -12.82
N GLY A 86 -2.16 11.47 -14.13
CA GLY A 86 -3.44 11.19 -14.79
C GLY A 86 -3.97 9.80 -14.44
N GLN A 87 -3.09 8.80 -14.32
CA GLN A 87 -3.46 7.46 -13.90
C GLN A 87 -4.01 7.46 -12.46
N GLY A 88 -3.39 8.19 -11.54
CA GLY A 88 -3.88 8.34 -10.16
C GLY A 88 -5.23 9.06 -10.06
N ALA A 89 -5.45 10.06 -10.90
CA ALA A 89 -6.74 10.72 -11.02
C ALA A 89 -7.83 9.75 -11.51
N ASP A 90 -7.55 8.97 -12.56
CA ASP A 90 -8.47 7.98 -13.13
C ASP A 90 -8.82 6.87 -12.13
N GLN A 91 -7.83 6.41 -11.34
CA GLN A 91 -8.04 5.44 -10.27
C GLN A 91 -9.09 5.93 -9.28
N HIS A 92 -8.93 7.13 -8.73
CA HIS A 92 -9.86 7.67 -7.72
C HIS A 92 -11.22 8.04 -8.29
N GLN A 93 -11.28 8.61 -9.51
CA GLN A 93 -12.58 8.84 -10.19
C GLN A 93 -13.34 7.52 -10.38
N GLY A 94 -12.65 6.45 -10.78
CA GLY A 94 -13.23 5.12 -10.90
C GLY A 94 -13.76 4.57 -9.58
N ILE A 95 -12.96 4.65 -8.50
CA ILE A 95 -13.36 4.19 -7.16
C ILE A 95 -14.57 5.00 -6.66
N GLY A 96 -14.57 6.33 -6.85
CA GLY A 96 -15.67 7.20 -6.45
C GLY A 96 -16.99 6.88 -7.16
N ALA A 97 -16.93 6.63 -8.48
CA ALA A 97 -18.10 6.21 -9.25
C ALA A 97 -18.65 4.86 -8.75
N ARG A 98 -17.79 3.87 -8.51
CA ARG A 98 -18.20 2.55 -8.01
C ARG A 98 -18.71 2.57 -6.58
N ALA A 99 -18.18 3.46 -5.72
CA ALA A 99 -18.70 3.67 -4.38
C ALA A 99 -20.17 4.15 -4.39
N TYR A 100 -20.52 5.06 -5.31
CA TYR A 100 -21.92 5.46 -5.51
C TYR A 100 -22.77 4.28 -6.03
N GLU A 101 -22.35 3.60 -7.10
CA GLU A 101 -23.14 2.54 -7.73
C GLU A 101 -23.41 1.37 -6.77
N ARG A 102 -22.40 0.94 -6.01
CA ARG A 102 -22.54 -0.13 -4.99
C ARG A 102 -23.58 0.22 -3.94
N ASN A 103 -23.65 1.48 -3.52
CA ASN A 103 -24.51 1.98 -2.46
C ASN A 103 -25.61 2.92 -2.98
N LYS A 104 -26.08 2.67 -4.20
CA LYS A 104 -27.00 3.56 -4.90
C LYS A 104 -28.28 3.86 -4.11
N THR A 105 -28.88 2.84 -3.50
CA THR A 105 -30.09 2.99 -2.68
C THR A 105 -29.85 3.91 -1.47
N LEU A 106 -28.74 3.72 -0.76
CA LEU A 106 -28.33 4.57 0.36
C LEU A 106 -28.23 6.03 -0.08
N PHE A 107 -27.50 6.28 -1.16
CA PHE A 107 -27.24 7.65 -1.63
C PHE A 107 -28.45 8.32 -2.28
N ASP A 108 -29.28 7.60 -3.04
CA ASP A 108 -30.52 8.14 -3.59
C ASP A 108 -31.54 8.47 -2.47
N ASN A 109 -31.49 7.79 -1.32
CA ASN A 109 -32.29 8.15 -0.14
C ASN A 109 -31.67 9.34 0.60
N ALA A 110 -30.35 9.36 0.80
CA ALA A 110 -29.65 10.49 1.41
C ALA A 110 -29.93 11.81 0.68
N ALA A 111 -29.99 11.78 -0.66
CA ALA A 111 -30.33 12.96 -1.47
C ALA A 111 -31.76 13.49 -1.23
N LYS A 112 -32.69 12.64 -0.79
CA LYS A 112 -34.07 13.04 -0.44
C LYS A 112 -34.19 13.48 1.01
N ASP A 113 -33.48 12.78 1.90
CA ASP A 113 -33.66 12.90 3.36
C ASP A 113 -32.67 13.87 4.01
N GLY A 114 -31.75 14.46 3.22
CA GLY A 114 -30.76 15.42 3.70
C GLY A 114 -29.54 14.77 4.36
N GLY A 115 -29.22 13.53 4.00
CA GLY A 115 -28.01 12.85 4.44
C GLY A 115 -26.74 13.53 3.88
N LYS A 116 -25.66 13.50 4.65
CA LYS A 116 -24.40 14.17 4.33
C LYS A 116 -23.24 13.22 4.10
N ILE A 117 -22.27 13.61 3.28
CA ILE A 117 -21.01 12.92 3.05
C ILE A 117 -19.88 13.70 3.73
N ALA A 118 -19.11 13.03 4.59
CA ALA A 118 -17.87 13.57 5.12
C ALA A 118 -16.70 13.15 4.22
N TYR A 119 -15.92 14.15 3.78
CA TYR A 119 -14.65 13.92 3.10
C TYR A 119 -13.52 14.33 4.04
N GLN A 120 -12.54 13.45 4.21
CA GLN A 120 -11.38 13.70 5.08
C GLN A 120 -10.09 13.41 4.34
N SER A 121 -9.02 14.12 4.68
CA SER A 121 -7.68 13.82 4.19
C SER A 121 -6.66 14.02 5.30
N SER A 122 -5.48 13.43 5.12
CA SER A 122 -4.33 13.72 5.97
C SER A 122 -3.91 15.20 5.98
N GLY A 123 -4.36 15.99 4.99
CA GLY A 123 -3.93 17.36 4.74
C GLY A 123 -2.75 17.46 3.78
N GLU A 124 -2.20 16.34 3.31
CA GLU A 124 -1.19 16.37 2.26
C GLU A 124 -1.83 16.47 0.87
N ALA A 125 -1.30 17.33 0.00
CA ALA A 125 -1.89 17.76 -1.26
C ALA A 125 -2.34 16.59 -2.13
N ARG A 126 -1.44 15.69 -2.51
CA ARG A 126 -1.75 14.45 -3.27
C ARG A 126 -2.80 13.53 -2.64
N ALA A 127 -2.94 13.51 -1.31
CA ALA A 127 -4.02 12.76 -0.67
C ALA A 127 -5.35 13.52 -0.80
N THR A 128 -5.36 14.83 -0.61
CA THR A 128 -6.53 15.68 -0.84
C THR A 128 -6.99 15.63 -2.30
N GLU A 129 -6.09 15.75 -3.28
CA GLU A 129 -6.39 15.68 -4.72
C GLU A 129 -6.91 14.30 -5.14
N SER A 130 -6.45 13.23 -4.49
CA SER A 130 -7.02 11.89 -4.66
C SER A 130 -8.48 11.88 -4.22
N GLY A 131 -8.76 12.54 -3.09
CA GLY A 131 -10.11 12.77 -2.61
C GLY A 131 -10.97 13.59 -3.56
N GLU A 132 -10.44 14.68 -4.12
CA GLU A 132 -11.14 15.52 -5.10
C GLU A 132 -11.53 14.70 -6.33
N ASN A 133 -10.61 13.89 -6.86
CA ASN A 133 -10.89 12.99 -7.99
C ASN A 133 -11.93 11.92 -7.65
N PHE A 134 -11.88 11.35 -6.44
CA PHE A 134 -12.94 10.47 -5.96
C PHE A 134 -14.29 11.20 -5.94
N ALA A 135 -14.35 12.41 -5.38
CA ALA A 135 -15.58 13.19 -5.30
C ALA A 135 -16.12 13.54 -6.69
N ARG A 136 -15.25 13.84 -7.66
CA ARG A 136 -15.64 14.06 -9.07
C ARG A 136 -16.29 12.82 -9.67
N GLY A 137 -15.67 11.65 -9.52
CA GLY A 137 -16.23 10.37 -10.00
C GLY A 137 -17.58 10.04 -9.34
N PHE A 138 -17.65 10.20 -8.01
CA PHE A 138 -18.88 10.01 -7.24
C PHE A 138 -20.00 10.97 -7.67
N ASN A 139 -19.68 12.26 -7.85
CA ASN A 139 -20.64 13.28 -8.25
C ASN A 139 -21.12 13.07 -9.69
N ALA A 140 -20.24 12.64 -10.60
CA ALA A 140 -20.63 12.28 -11.95
C ALA A 140 -21.63 11.11 -11.97
N ALA A 141 -21.33 10.01 -11.25
CA ALA A 141 -22.21 8.84 -11.18
C ALA A 141 -23.56 9.16 -10.51
N SER A 142 -23.55 9.99 -9.47
CA SER A 142 -24.78 10.44 -8.78
C SER A 142 -25.57 11.54 -9.50
N ASN A 143 -25.15 11.98 -10.69
CA ASN A 143 -25.72 13.12 -11.42
C ASN A 143 -25.76 14.41 -10.56
N ASN A 144 -24.70 14.65 -9.78
CA ASN A 144 -24.52 15.78 -8.87
C ASN A 144 -25.59 15.93 -7.77
N LYS A 145 -26.41 14.90 -7.51
CA LYS A 145 -27.48 14.97 -6.50
C LYS A 145 -26.97 15.21 -5.08
N LEU A 146 -25.73 14.80 -4.79
CA LEU A 146 -25.10 14.90 -3.48
C LEU A 146 -23.90 15.87 -3.47
N ALA A 147 -23.62 16.57 -4.57
CA ALA A 147 -22.43 17.42 -4.69
C ALA A 147 -22.37 18.54 -3.64
N ASN A 148 -23.54 19.00 -3.15
CA ASN A 148 -23.67 20.01 -2.09
C ASN A 148 -24.11 19.42 -0.74
N SER A 149 -24.15 18.10 -0.62
CA SER A 149 -24.59 17.39 0.59
C SER A 149 -23.37 16.92 1.38
N THR A 150 -22.44 17.82 1.66
CA THR A 150 -21.23 17.52 2.41
C THR A 150 -21.31 18.00 3.86
N VAL A 151 -20.59 17.31 4.75
CA VAL A 151 -20.31 17.81 6.09
C VAL A 151 -19.37 19.02 5.94
N THR A 152 -19.63 20.09 6.70
CA THR A 152 -18.73 21.24 6.73
C THR A 152 -17.47 20.89 7.51
N PRO A 153 -16.27 20.95 6.89
CA PRO A 153 -15.02 20.65 7.59
C PRO A 153 -14.76 21.59 8.77
N ALA A 154 -14.16 21.07 9.83
CA ALA A 154 -13.71 21.87 10.96
C ALA A 154 -12.39 22.59 10.64
N ASP A 155 -11.50 21.90 9.92
CA ASP A 155 -10.23 22.43 9.44
C ASP A 155 -10.04 22.03 7.95
N PRO A 156 -10.54 22.85 7.01
CA PRO A 156 -10.49 22.56 5.58
C PRO A 156 -9.06 22.33 5.07
N ALA A 157 -8.88 21.33 4.20
CA ALA A 157 -7.58 20.99 3.60
C ALA A 157 -7.05 22.03 2.60
N GLY A 158 -7.92 22.93 2.12
CA GLY A 158 -7.53 24.01 1.23
C GLY A 158 -8.69 24.89 0.82
N THR A 159 -8.58 25.49 -0.36
CA THR A 159 -9.63 26.31 -0.99
C THR A 159 -10.16 25.62 -2.24
N GLY A 160 -11.28 26.09 -2.81
CA GLY A 160 -11.87 25.45 -3.99
C GLY A 160 -12.47 24.08 -3.65
N GLU A 161 -12.09 23.03 -4.39
CA GLU A 161 -12.59 21.67 -4.16
C GLU A 161 -12.06 21.08 -2.83
N ALA A 162 -10.79 21.33 -2.50
CA ALA A 162 -10.18 20.96 -1.22
C ALA A 162 -10.92 21.51 0.02
N ALA A 163 -11.72 22.56 -0.12
CA ALA A 163 -12.45 23.16 0.99
C ALA A 163 -13.56 22.25 1.56
N ALA A 164 -13.92 21.17 0.85
CA ALA A 164 -14.86 20.16 1.33
C ALA A 164 -14.20 19.05 2.17
N PHE A 165 -12.87 19.02 2.25
CA PHE A 165 -12.11 17.97 2.93
C PHE A 165 -11.64 18.45 4.31
N ASP A 166 -11.95 17.70 5.35
CA ASP A 166 -11.44 17.96 6.70
C ASP A 166 -10.04 17.36 6.89
N LYS A 167 -9.13 18.13 7.50
CA LYS A 167 -7.80 17.62 7.87
C LYS A 167 -7.88 16.81 9.16
N THR A 168 -7.62 15.51 9.06
CA THR A 168 -7.65 14.59 10.22
C THR A 168 -6.31 13.85 10.38
N PRO A 169 -5.17 14.54 10.56
CA PRO A 169 -3.86 13.89 10.59
C PRO A 169 -3.64 12.96 11.80
N ASN A 170 -4.48 13.05 12.83
CA ASN A 170 -4.42 12.12 13.97
C ASN A 170 -4.93 10.71 13.60
N THR A 171 -5.78 10.59 12.57
CA THR A 171 -6.29 9.30 12.06
C THR A 171 -5.69 8.93 10.70
N LEU A 172 -5.22 9.92 9.92
CA LEU A 172 -4.73 9.72 8.55
C LEU A 172 -3.23 10.03 8.37
N TYR A 173 -2.53 10.42 9.43
CA TYR A 173 -1.08 10.66 9.43
C TYR A 173 -0.45 10.34 10.79
N PHE A 174 -0.93 9.28 11.45
CA PHE A 174 -0.55 8.91 12.83
C PHE A 174 0.92 8.49 13.00
N HIS A 175 1.65 8.25 11.90
CA HIS A 175 3.02 7.73 11.91
C HIS A 175 4.11 8.82 12.10
N LYS A 176 3.73 10.11 12.15
CA LYS A 176 4.65 11.24 12.33
C LYS A 176 4.11 12.31 13.25
N SER A 177 4.98 12.92 14.04
CA SER A 177 4.59 14.03 14.92
C SER A 177 4.35 15.35 14.19
N GLU A 178 5.10 15.62 13.12
CA GLU A 178 4.85 16.75 12.21
C GLU A 178 3.73 16.38 11.23
N ASN A 179 2.72 17.23 11.12
CA ASN A 179 1.61 17.08 10.19
C ASN A 179 2.00 17.60 8.79
N PRO A 180 1.30 17.17 7.73
CA PRO A 180 1.52 17.67 6.36
C PRO A 180 1.56 19.19 6.19
N ASP A 181 0.74 19.91 6.96
CA ASP A 181 0.63 21.37 6.87
C ASP A 181 1.69 22.14 7.69
N GLY A 182 2.69 21.42 8.21
CA GLY A 182 3.78 21.98 9.03
C GLY A 182 3.39 22.24 10.49
N THR A 183 2.18 21.88 10.92
CA THR A 183 1.81 21.90 12.34
C THR A 183 2.35 20.66 13.07
N GLU A 184 2.45 20.69 14.39
CA GLU A 184 2.82 19.52 15.19
C GLU A 184 1.61 18.96 15.96
N LYS A 185 1.55 17.62 16.06
CA LYS A 185 0.60 16.93 16.95
C LYS A 185 0.84 17.30 18.42
N THR A 186 -0.18 17.09 19.25
CA THR A 186 -0.08 17.25 20.71
C THR A 186 -0.71 16.06 21.44
N GLY A 187 -0.42 15.91 22.73
CA GLY A 187 -1.02 14.88 23.57
C GLY A 187 -0.69 13.45 23.13
N GLU A 188 -1.68 12.55 23.22
CA GLU A 188 -1.52 11.13 22.89
C GLU A 188 -1.15 10.88 21.43
N ALA A 189 -1.65 11.72 20.51
CA ALA A 189 -1.33 11.58 19.09
C ALA A 189 0.15 11.86 18.81
N LYS A 190 0.75 12.84 19.50
CA LYS A 190 2.20 13.10 19.42
C LYS A 190 3.00 11.98 20.07
N GLN A 191 2.60 11.55 21.27
CA GLN A 191 3.30 10.48 21.98
C GLN A 191 3.36 9.19 21.14
N ARG A 192 2.22 8.77 20.56
CA ARG A 192 2.13 7.61 19.68
C ARG A 192 3.07 7.71 18.48
N ALA A 193 3.08 8.87 17.81
CA ALA A 193 3.93 9.08 16.65
C ALA A 193 5.42 9.11 17.04
N ASP A 194 5.78 9.83 18.10
CA ASP A 194 7.17 9.87 18.61
C ASP A 194 7.65 8.48 19.03
N ASP A 195 6.83 7.69 19.73
CA ASP A 195 7.19 6.34 20.18
C ASP A 195 7.44 5.41 19.00
N TYR A 196 6.58 5.45 17.98
CA TYR A 196 6.78 4.70 16.74
C TYR A 196 8.05 5.13 15.99
N GLN A 197 8.25 6.43 15.80
CA GLN A 197 9.44 6.94 15.12
C GLN A 197 10.72 6.55 15.87
N ASN A 198 10.71 6.64 17.20
CA ASN A 198 11.81 6.20 18.04
C ASN A 198 12.02 4.68 17.98
N PHE A 199 10.95 3.88 17.93
CA PHE A 199 11.03 2.43 17.82
C PHE A 199 11.71 2.03 16.51
N VAL A 200 11.18 2.47 15.37
CA VAL A 200 11.73 2.13 14.04
C VAL A 200 13.17 2.60 13.90
N GLU A 201 13.51 3.81 14.38
CA GLU A 201 14.88 4.35 14.28
C GLU A 201 15.91 3.58 15.13
N ASN A 202 15.49 2.98 16.26
CA ASN A 202 16.43 2.43 17.25
C ASN A 202 16.32 0.91 17.44
N ASP A 203 15.40 0.22 16.77
CA ASP A 203 15.25 -1.21 16.93
C ASP A 203 16.39 -2.00 16.24
N ALA A 204 17.05 -2.85 17.02
CA ALA A 204 18.21 -3.60 16.56
C ALA A 204 17.87 -4.76 15.63
N ILE A 205 16.64 -5.29 15.70
CA ILE A 205 16.20 -6.39 14.83
C ILE A 205 15.87 -5.84 13.44
N ILE A 206 15.13 -4.73 13.36
CA ILE A 206 14.86 -4.03 12.09
C ILE A 206 16.18 -3.66 11.41
N ALA A 207 17.05 -2.91 12.09
CA ALA A 207 18.32 -2.47 11.53
C ALA A 207 19.23 -3.64 11.10
N GLY A 208 19.25 -4.73 11.88
CA GLY A 208 20.03 -5.91 11.53
C GLY A 208 19.45 -6.73 10.38
N ALA A 209 18.12 -6.80 10.26
CA ALA A 209 17.45 -7.47 9.14
C ALA A 209 17.66 -6.70 7.83
N GLU A 210 17.48 -5.38 7.85
CA GLU A 210 17.76 -4.50 6.70
C GLU A 210 19.22 -4.61 6.26
N GLN A 211 20.16 -4.65 7.20
CA GLN A 211 21.57 -4.87 6.88
C GLN A 211 21.77 -6.22 6.18
N THR A 212 21.18 -7.31 6.68
CA THR A 212 21.27 -8.63 6.05
C THR A 212 20.71 -8.64 4.63
N ILE A 213 19.62 -7.91 4.39
CA ILE A 213 19.00 -7.78 3.06
C ILE A 213 19.89 -6.96 2.11
N ALA A 214 20.40 -5.81 2.56
CA ALA A 214 21.31 -4.98 1.78
C ALA A 214 22.65 -5.68 1.48
N GLU A 215 23.11 -6.56 2.38
CA GLU A 215 24.32 -7.36 2.20
C GLU A 215 24.09 -8.67 1.44
N ASN A 216 22.86 -8.96 1.01
CA ASN A 216 22.53 -10.18 0.27
C ASN A 216 23.30 -10.26 -1.06
N GLU A 217 24.00 -11.38 -1.28
CA GLU A 217 24.86 -11.56 -2.45
C GLU A 217 24.09 -11.63 -3.77
N ASP A 218 22.85 -12.15 -3.77
CA ASP A 218 22.02 -12.19 -4.97
C ASP A 218 21.57 -10.77 -5.36
N VAL A 219 21.21 -9.93 -4.39
CA VAL A 219 20.88 -8.51 -4.62
C VAL A 219 22.09 -7.72 -5.12
N LYS A 220 23.28 -7.96 -4.58
CA LYS A 220 24.52 -7.33 -5.09
C LYS A 220 24.80 -7.77 -6.53
N THR A 221 24.64 -9.07 -6.82
CA THR A 221 24.82 -9.61 -8.18
C THR A 221 23.82 -8.99 -9.14
N ALA A 222 22.53 -8.95 -8.78
CA ALA A 222 21.49 -8.30 -9.57
C ALA A 222 21.76 -6.81 -9.79
N SER A 223 22.29 -6.11 -8.77
CA SER A 223 22.68 -4.70 -8.89
C SER A 223 23.77 -4.51 -9.94
N HIS A 224 24.80 -5.37 -9.91
CA HIS A 224 25.86 -5.36 -10.90
C HIS A 224 25.34 -5.70 -12.29
N ASP A 225 24.54 -6.77 -12.42
CA ASP A 225 24.00 -7.24 -13.69
C ASP A 225 23.12 -6.17 -14.35
N LEU A 226 22.22 -5.54 -13.59
CA LEU A 226 21.40 -4.42 -14.05
C LEU A 226 22.24 -3.26 -14.57
N LEU A 227 23.18 -2.76 -13.75
CA LEU A 227 23.98 -1.58 -14.10
C LEU A 227 24.99 -1.86 -15.19
N SER A 228 25.49 -3.09 -15.30
CA SER A 228 26.41 -3.49 -16.35
C SER A 228 25.73 -3.39 -17.72
N GLN A 229 24.41 -3.40 -17.85
CA GLN A 229 23.77 -3.12 -19.14
C GLN A 229 24.11 -1.72 -19.68
N ILE A 230 24.37 -0.77 -18.77
CA ILE A 230 24.55 0.66 -19.09
C ILE A 230 26.02 1.05 -19.03
N PHE A 231 26.72 0.62 -17.98
CA PHE A 231 28.06 1.07 -17.63
C PHE A 231 29.12 -0.02 -17.83
N THR A 232 30.37 0.40 -18.04
CA THR A 232 31.53 -0.50 -18.13
C THR A 232 31.98 -0.98 -16.75
N ASP A 233 32.51 -2.20 -16.66
CA ASP A 233 33.02 -2.79 -15.41
C ASP A 233 34.10 -1.92 -14.73
N ASP A 234 34.97 -1.25 -15.51
CA ASP A 234 35.99 -0.32 -14.99
C ASP A 234 35.36 0.88 -14.27
N PHE A 235 34.22 1.37 -14.75
CA PHE A 235 33.48 2.47 -14.13
C PHE A 235 32.76 2.01 -12.87
N LEU A 236 32.10 0.84 -12.93
CA LEU A 236 31.41 0.24 -11.80
C LEU A 236 32.38 -0.16 -10.66
N THR A 237 33.57 -0.65 -10.98
CA THR A 237 34.62 -0.95 -10.00
C THR A 237 34.99 0.27 -9.15
N LYS A 238 35.06 1.46 -9.77
CA LYS A 238 35.33 2.72 -9.05
C LYS A 238 34.17 3.14 -8.16
N LEU A 239 32.94 2.74 -8.46
CA LEU A 239 31.81 2.92 -7.55
C LEU A 239 31.92 1.93 -6.39
N ALA A 240 32.20 0.66 -6.67
CA ALA A 240 32.31 -0.39 -5.67
C ALA A 240 33.47 -0.18 -4.67
N ASP A 241 34.60 0.40 -5.11
CA ASP A 241 35.75 0.70 -4.23
C ASP A 241 35.64 2.05 -3.48
N GLY A 242 34.56 2.80 -3.71
CA GLY A 242 34.29 4.10 -3.09
C GLY A 242 35.01 5.29 -3.72
N THR A 243 35.68 5.11 -4.88
CA THR A 243 36.25 6.22 -5.66
C THR A 243 35.16 7.18 -6.13
N TYR A 244 34.00 6.67 -6.57
CA TYR A 244 32.84 7.48 -6.86
C TYR A 244 31.84 7.48 -5.71
N THR A 245 31.30 8.67 -5.45
CA THR A 245 30.11 8.89 -4.62
C THR A 245 29.47 10.17 -5.12
N TRP A 246 28.18 10.13 -5.42
CA TRP A 246 27.44 11.29 -5.89
C TRP A 246 26.42 11.72 -4.86
N TYR A 247 26.45 12.98 -4.46
CA TYR A 247 25.43 13.62 -3.63
C TYR A 247 24.43 14.37 -4.50
N ASN A 248 23.21 14.57 -4.01
CA ASN A 248 22.17 15.32 -4.73
C ASN A 248 22.38 16.84 -4.63
N THR A 249 23.52 17.28 -5.14
CA THR A 249 23.96 18.68 -5.17
C THR A 249 24.27 19.07 -6.61
N VAL A 250 24.36 20.37 -6.87
CA VAL A 250 24.60 20.91 -8.23
C VAL A 250 25.82 20.25 -8.89
N ASP A 251 26.90 20.05 -8.13
CA ASP A 251 28.16 19.48 -8.59
C ASP A 251 28.36 18.00 -8.23
N GLY A 252 27.37 17.37 -7.59
CA GLY A 252 27.47 15.97 -7.16
C GLY A 252 28.32 15.73 -5.92
N THR A 253 28.83 16.76 -5.25
CA THR A 253 29.76 16.63 -4.12
C THR A 253 29.09 16.81 -2.75
N LYS A 254 29.72 16.25 -1.70
CA LYS A 254 29.24 16.35 -0.32
C LYS A 254 29.25 17.80 0.16
N GLY A 255 28.09 18.31 0.56
CA GLY A 255 27.96 19.68 1.07
C GLY A 255 27.96 20.76 -0.01
N GLY A 256 27.83 20.37 -1.28
CA GLY A 256 27.55 21.29 -2.38
C GLY A 256 26.17 21.96 -2.28
N GLU A 257 25.92 22.89 -3.19
CA GLU A 257 24.64 23.61 -3.28
C GLU A 257 23.48 22.66 -3.61
N ALA A 258 22.28 22.95 -3.07
CA ALA A 258 21.07 22.17 -3.34
C ALA A 258 20.75 22.16 -4.84
N ASN A 259 20.42 20.98 -5.36
CA ASN A 259 20.12 20.80 -6.78
C ASN A 259 18.61 20.93 -7.03
N CYS A 260 18.22 21.60 -8.12
CA CYS A 260 16.82 21.71 -8.53
C CYS A 260 16.64 21.18 -9.96
N ALA A 261 15.48 20.59 -10.22
CA ALA A 261 15.16 19.98 -11.51
C ALA A 261 15.21 21.03 -12.64
N PRO A 262 15.82 20.72 -13.79
CA PRO A 262 15.89 21.64 -14.92
C PRO A 262 14.50 22.12 -15.38
N GLY A 263 14.29 23.43 -15.39
CA GLY A 263 13.03 24.04 -15.82
C GLY A 263 11.98 24.22 -14.72
N ALA A 264 12.23 23.72 -13.51
CA ALA A 264 11.33 23.91 -12.37
C ALA A 264 11.40 25.34 -11.80
N ASP A 265 10.29 25.77 -11.18
CA ASP A 265 10.19 26.99 -10.38
C ASP A 265 10.08 26.60 -8.90
N PRO A 266 11.18 26.69 -8.12
CA PRO A 266 11.20 26.27 -6.71
C PRO A 266 10.21 27.02 -5.81
N SER A 267 9.69 28.16 -6.27
CA SER A 267 8.67 28.92 -5.52
C SER A 267 7.26 28.32 -5.66
N LYS A 268 7.06 27.45 -6.65
CA LYS A 268 5.79 26.77 -6.93
C LYS A 268 5.85 25.28 -6.62
N ASP A 269 7.02 24.68 -6.77
CA ASP A 269 7.28 23.28 -6.48
C ASP A 269 8.61 23.18 -5.71
N ALA A 270 8.51 23.12 -4.39
CA ALA A 270 9.68 22.99 -3.52
C ALA A 270 10.32 21.59 -3.63
N ASP A 271 9.54 20.57 -3.97
CA ASP A 271 9.99 19.18 -4.10
C ASP A 271 10.81 18.95 -5.38
N ALA A 272 10.71 19.86 -6.36
CA ALA A 272 11.65 19.93 -7.47
C ALA A 272 13.09 20.25 -7.05
N CYS A 273 13.33 20.66 -5.80
CA CYS A 273 14.67 20.85 -5.23
C CYS A 273 15.00 19.75 -4.23
N GLY A 274 15.93 18.89 -4.60
CA GLY A 274 16.28 17.70 -3.85
C GLY A 274 17.09 17.96 -2.58
N ALA A 275 16.94 17.07 -1.60
CA ALA A 275 17.73 17.11 -0.37
C ALA A 275 19.21 16.75 -0.64
N ALA A 276 20.13 17.70 -0.43
CA ALA A 276 21.57 17.59 -0.68
C ALA A 276 22.29 16.41 0.00
N LYS A 277 21.71 15.84 1.06
CA LYS A 277 22.28 14.70 1.80
C LYS A 277 22.06 13.35 1.10
N LYS A 278 21.11 13.26 0.15
CA LYS A 278 20.84 12.03 -0.60
C LYS A 278 22.03 11.74 -1.52
N LYS A 279 22.36 10.46 -1.71
CA LYS A 279 23.57 10.04 -2.42
C LYS A 279 23.44 8.65 -3.04
N ILE A 280 24.24 8.40 -4.06
CA ILE A 280 24.63 7.07 -4.54
C ILE A 280 26.08 6.84 -4.09
N ALA A 281 26.33 5.78 -3.33
CA ALA A 281 27.65 5.40 -2.83
C ALA A 281 28.02 3.93 -3.13
N SER A 282 27.14 3.19 -3.78
CA SER A 282 27.32 1.78 -4.14
C SER A 282 26.53 1.44 -5.41
N GLU A 283 26.85 0.29 -6.01
CA GLU A 283 26.03 -0.27 -7.10
C GLU A 283 24.60 -0.56 -6.66
N TYR A 284 24.41 -1.03 -5.41
CA TYR A 284 23.08 -1.22 -4.83
C TYR A 284 22.26 0.08 -4.84
N ASP A 285 22.84 1.19 -4.37
CA ASP A 285 22.13 2.49 -4.37
C ASP A 285 21.70 2.89 -5.79
N ALA A 286 22.60 2.77 -6.77
CA ALA A 286 22.30 3.13 -8.15
C ALA A 286 21.27 2.19 -8.81
N ALA A 287 21.35 0.89 -8.55
CA ALA A 287 20.40 -0.10 -9.04
C ALA A 287 19.00 0.12 -8.45
N MET A 288 18.91 0.40 -7.14
CA MET A 288 17.65 0.71 -6.46
C MET A 288 17.07 2.04 -6.93
N ASP A 289 17.89 3.07 -7.16
CA ASP A 289 17.43 4.33 -7.75
C ASP A 289 16.86 4.09 -9.15
N LEU A 290 17.49 3.24 -9.97
CA LEU A 290 17.00 2.88 -11.31
C LEU A 290 15.71 2.06 -11.25
N TYR A 291 15.62 1.11 -10.32
CA TYR A 291 14.41 0.34 -10.07
C TYR A 291 13.25 1.24 -9.60
N ASN A 292 13.52 2.24 -8.75
CA ASN A 292 12.54 3.24 -8.35
C ASN A 292 12.03 4.06 -9.55
N LEU A 293 12.89 4.43 -10.50
CA LEU A 293 12.44 5.08 -11.74
C LEU A 293 11.60 4.14 -12.61
N TYR A 294 11.94 2.85 -12.67
CA TYR A 294 11.17 1.85 -13.40
C TYR A 294 9.74 1.69 -12.86
N ILE A 295 9.57 1.53 -11.54
CA ILE A 295 8.23 1.37 -10.97
C ILE A 295 7.41 2.67 -11.01
N ILE A 296 8.04 3.84 -10.84
CA ILE A 296 7.34 5.13 -10.98
C ILE A 296 6.97 5.41 -12.44
N ALA A 297 7.78 4.96 -13.41
CA ALA A 297 7.43 5.08 -14.82
C ALA A 297 6.13 4.35 -15.17
N ALA A 298 5.80 3.25 -14.47
CA ALA A 298 4.50 2.57 -14.61
C ALA A 298 3.33 3.38 -14.04
N ASP A 299 3.59 4.19 -13.00
CA ASP A 299 2.62 5.12 -12.41
C ASP A 299 2.41 6.41 -13.24
N MET A 300 3.36 6.71 -14.12
CA MET A 300 3.39 7.88 -15.00
C MET A 300 3.03 7.53 -16.46
N GLU A 301 2.23 6.48 -16.70
CA GLU A 301 1.88 6.03 -18.05
C GLU A 301 1.18 7.13 -18.88
N ASN A 302 0.29 7.90 -18.24
CA ASN A 302 -0.43 9.00 -18.89
C ASN A 302 0.51 10.17 -19.26
N GLU A 303 1.56 10.38 -18.45
CA GLU A 303 2.61 11.37 -18.68
C GLU A 303 3.71 10.82 -19.60
N ASN A 304 3.75 9.53 -19.91
CA ASN A 304 4.74 8.95 -20.82
C ASN A 304 4.32 9.16 -22.29
N THR A 305 4.35 10.42 -22.75
CA THR A 305 3.85 10.80 -24.07
C THR A 305 4.62 11.98 -24.67
N GLY A 306 4.40 12.26 -25.95
CA GLY A 306 4.91 13.46 -26.61
C GLY A 306 6.43 13.62 -26.55
N SER A 307 6.90 14.75 -26.00
CA SER A 307 8.32 15.12 -25.93
C SER A 307 9.06 14.57 -24.70
N HIS A 308 8.35 13.92 -23.77
CA HIS A 308 8.90 13.37 -22.53
C HIS A 308 8.64 11.86 -22.43
N THR A 309 8.79 11.12 -23.54
CA THR A 309 8.71 9.66 -23.54
C THR A 309 9.94 9.01 -22.92
N PHE A 310 9.75 8.07 -22.01
CA PHE A 310 10.78 7.28 -21.36
C PHE A 310 10.44 5.78 -21.40
N ASP A 311 11.45 4.93 -21.45
CA ASP A 311 11.26 3.47 -21.42
C ASP A 311 12.27 2.86 -20.44
N PHE A 312 11.95 2.87 -19.15
CA PHE A 312 12.77 2.17 -18.14
C PHE A 312 12.52 0.66 -18.14
N ASN A 313 11.39 0.22 -18.70
CA ASN A 313 11.06 -1.20 -18.81
C ASN A 313 12.11 -1.97 -19.59
N GLN A 314 12.77 -1.34 -20.57
CA GLN A 314 13.86 -1.94 -21.34
C GLN A 314 15.02 -2.52 -20.50
N TYR A 315 15.25 -2.01 -19.28
CA TYR A 315 16.36 -2.47 -18.41
C TYR A 315 15.99 -3.70 -17.56
N PHE A 316 14.71 -4.07 -17.51
CA PHE A 316 14.17 -5.14 -16.67
C PHE A 316 13.46 -6.23 -17.49
N GLN A 317 13.91 -6.45 -18.73
CA GLN A 317 13.43 -7.50 -19.62
C GLN A 317 14.38 -8.70 -19.64
N GLY A 318 13.90 -9.84 -20.14
CA GLY A 318 14.75 -11.02 -20.35
C GLY A 318 15.26 -11.60 -19.03
N GLU A 319 16.57 -11.81 -18.93
CA GLU A 319 17.23 -12.36 -17.73
C GLU A 319 17.10 -11.41 -16.52
N GLN A 320 17.02 -10.09 -16.76
CA GLN A 320 16.91 -9.05 -15.73
C GLN A 320 15.48 -8.88 -15.19
N ALA A 321 14.51 -9.62 -15.72
CA ALA A 321 13.16 -9.65 -15.14
C ALA A 321 13.17 -10.31 -13.75
N ASP A 322 14.10 -11.24 -13.49
CA ASP A 322 14.27 -11.83 -12.16
C ASP A 322 14.99 -10.88 -11.21
N ASP A 323 15.88 -10.00 -11.70
CA ASP A 323 16.50 -8.93 -10.90
C ASP A 323 15.46 -7.95 -10.35
N ALA A 324 14.47 -7.56 -11.16
CA ALA A 324 13.34 -6.75 -10.71
C ALA A 324 12.62 -7.36 -9.50
N LYS A 325 12.51 -8.70 -9.41
CA LYS A 325 11.88 -9.37 -8.26
C LYS A 325 12.74 -9.28 -7.00
N LEU A 326 14.07 -9.29 -7.14
CA LEU A 326 14.99 -9.10 -6.02
C LEU A 326 14.93 -7.67 -5.48
N PHE A 327 14.87 -6.67 -6.37
CA PHE A 327 14.68 -5.27 -5.95
C PHE A 327 13.29 -5.02 -5.37
N ALA A 328 12.24 -5.65 -5.91
CA ALA A 328 10.90 -5.65 -5.32
C ALA A 328 10.93 -6.20 -3.89
N TRP A 329 11.58 -7.35 -3.68
CA TRP A 329 11.75 -7.93 -2.36
C TRP A 329 12.53 -7.01 -1.41
N ALA A 330 13.61 -6.38 -1.87
CA ALA A 330 14.39 -5.46 -1.05
C ALA A 330 13.59 -4.23 -0.60
N LEU A 331 12.79 -3.63 -1.50
CA LEU A 331 11.86 -2.55 -1.13
C LEU A 331 10.76 -3.04 -0.19
N ASP A 332 10.15 -4.19 -0.51
CA ASP A 332 9.08 -4.77 0.30
C ASP A 332 9.56 -5.06 1.72
N ALA A 333 10.82 -5.47 1.88
CA ALA A 333 11.36 -5.80 3.19
C ALA A 333 11.48 -4.57 4.11
N GLU A 334 11.93 -3.42 3.60
CA GLU A 334 11.95 -2.16 4.36
C GLU A 334 10.54 -1.79 4.83
N ASP A 335 9.57 -1.76 3.92
CA ASP A 335 8.18 -1.45 4.25
C ASP A 335 7.55 -2.47 5.21
N PHE A 336 7.84 -3.77 5.02
CA PHE A 336 7.37 -4.84 5.89
C PHE A 336 7.88 -4.69 7.33
N TYR A 337 9.18 -4.40 7.51
CA TYR A 337 9.79 -4.28 8.83
C TYR A 337 9.43 -2.98 9.55
N GLU A 338 9.35 -1.86 8.83
CA GLU A 338 9.13 -0.54 9.44
C GLU A 338 7.64 -0.17 9.60
N LYS A 339 6.77 -0.65 8.70
CA LYS A 339 5.38 -0.15 8.55
C LYS A 339 4.33 -1.26 8.46
N GLY A 340 4.76 -2.49 8.17
CA GLY A 340 3.92 -3.68 8.06
C GLY A 340 3.83 -4.48 9.36
N PRO A 341 3.64 -5.82 9.28
CA PRO A 341 3.62 -6.69 10.46
C PRO A 341 4.93 -6.72 11.25
N GLY A 342 6.07 -6.42 10.64
CA GLY A 342 7.39 -6.49 11.28
C GLY A 342 7.79 -7.90 11.74
N TYR A 343 8.49 -8.01 12.86
CA TYR A 343 8.96 -9.28 13.42
C TYR A 343 8.13 -9.74 14.62
N ALA A 344 8.17 -11.03 14.93
CA ALA A 344 7.41 -11.64 16.01
C ALA A 344 7.80 -11.11 17.40
N GLY A 345 6.81 -10.75 18.22
CA GLY A 345 7.02 -10.29 19.60
C GLY A 345 7.04 -8.76 19.78
N GLN A 346 6.69 -8.01 18.74
CA GLN A 346 6.38 -6.58 18.77
C GLN A 346 5.07 -6.33 18.02
N ASP A 347 4.39 -5.23 18.34
CA ASP A 347 3.22 -4.71 17.61
C ASP A 347 3.28 -3.18 17.39
N GLU A 348 4.39 -2.56 17.79
CA GLU A 348 4.68 -1.13 17.73
C GLU A 348 4.59 -0.59 16.30
N THR A 349 4.94 -1.42 15.31
CA THR A 349 4.91 -1.08 13.88
C THR A 349 3.51 -0.81 13.32
N TYR A 350 2.47 -1.44 13.88
CA TYR A 350 1.12 -1.36 13.32
C TYR A 350 0.02 -0.91 14.29
N THR A 351 0.22 -1.02 15.61
CA THR A 351 -0.73 -0.48 16.61
C THR A 351 -0.88 1.04 16.57
N ILE A 352 0.02 1.73 15.86
CA ILE A 352 -0.14 3.14 15.51
C ILE A 352 -1.42 3.44 14.72
N ALA A 353 -1.99 2.44 14.02
CA ALA A 353 -3.22 2.59 13.25
C ALA A 353 -4.51 2.49 14.10
N GLN A 354 -4.41 2.23 15.40
CA GLN A 354 -5.58 2.13 16.29
C GLN A 354 -6.52 3.35 16.22
N PRO A 355 -6.05 4.61 16.16
CA PRO A 355 -6.94 5.76 16.04
C PRO A 355 -7.81 5.73 14.79
N LEU A 356 -7.35 5.12 13.69
CA LEU A 356 -8.14 4.97 12.48
C LEU A 356 -9.22 3.89 12.65
N LEU A 357 -8.89 2.75 13.29
CA LEU A 357 -9.87 1.71 13.59
C LEU A 357 -10.96 2.22 14.56
N ASP A 358 -10.55 2.97 15.58
CA ASP A 358 -11.47 3.63 16.51
C ASP A 358 -12.41 4.60 15.78
N ASP A 359 -11.89 5.35 14.80
CA ASP A 359 -12.66 6.30 13.99
C ASP A 359 -13.64 5.62 13.01
N PHE A 360 -13.31 4.43 12.50
CA PHE A 360 -14.26 3.60 11.75
C PHE A 360 -15.45 3.22 12.66
N PHE A 361 -15.18 2.68 13.85
CA PHE A 361 -16.26 2.32 14.77
C PHE A 361 -17.08 3.52 15.27
N SER A 362 -16.43 4.64 15.59
CA SER A 362 -17.12 5.83 16.09
C SER A 362 -18.06 6.41 15.04
N SER A 363 -17.64 6.44 13.77
CA SER A 363 -18.46 6.97 12.67
C SER A 363 -19.71 6.12 12.42
N ILE A 364 -19.57 4.78 12.55
CA ILE A 364 -20.72 3.87 12.52
C ILE A 364 -21.67 4.16 13.68
N ASP A 365 -21.13 4.27 14.91
CA ASP A 365 -21.93 4.54 16.09
C ASP A 365 -22.69 5.87 15.98
N GLU A 366 -22.04 6.93 15.49
CA GLU A 366 -22.68 8.23 15.28
C GLU A 366 -23.87 8.11 14.32
N ARG A 367 -23.70 7.38 13.21
CA ARG A 367 -24.80 7.17 12.25
C ARG A 367 -25.92 6.32 12.84
N VAL A 368 -25.60 5.22 13.50
CA VAL A 368 -26.59 4.33 14.13
C VAL A 368 -27.36 5.05 15.25
N ASN A 369 -26.73 6.01 15.94
CA ASN A 369 -27.37 6.84 16.97
C ASN A 369 -28.14 8.06 16.42
N GLY A 370 -28.42 8.10 15.12
CA GLY A 370 -29.28 9.10 14.49
C GLY A 370 -28.52 10.25 13.80
N GLY A 371 -27.21 10.13 13.63
CA GLY A 371 -26.39 11.07 12.86
C GLY A 371 -26.82 11.18 11.40
N SER A 372 -26.60 12.35 10.80
CA SER A 372 -26.97 12.65 9.40
C SER A 372 -25.88 12.28 8.38
N THR A 373 -24.67 11.95 8.84
CA THR A 373 -23.56 11.53 7.97
C THR A 373 -23.81 10.11 7.49
N VAL A 374 -24.07 9.95 6.19
CA VAL A 374 -24.34 8.66 5.55
C VAL A 374 -23.09 8.02 4.96
N ALA A 375 -22.01 8.79 4.80
CA ALA A 375 -20.71 8.24 4.43
C ALA A 375 -19.53 9.08 4.93
N THR A 376 -18.42 8.42 5.23
CA THR A 376 -17.13 9.06 5.51
C THR A 376 -16.05 8.49 4.59
N PHE A 377 -15.49 9.31 3.71
CA PHE A 377 -14.45 8.91 2.76
C PHE A 377 -13.12 9.58 3.12
N ARG A 378 -12.11 8.78 3.43
CA ARG A 378 -10.81 9.23 3.96
C ARG A 378 -9.68 8.98 2.96
N PHE A 379 -8.77 9.94 2.79
CA PHE A 379 -7.65 9.86 1.84
C PHE A 379 -6.29 10.10 2.52
N ALA A 380 -5.37 9.16 2.32
CA ALA A 380 -4.14 9.05 3.10
C ALA A 380 -2.98 8.42 2.30
N HIS A 381 -2.17 7.56 2.93
CA HIS A 381 -0.84 7.15 2.46
C HIS A 381 -0.64 5.64 2.57
N ALA A 382 0.47 5.15 2.02
CA ALA A 382 0.90 3.77 2.23
C ALA A 382 1.21 3.53 3.72
N GLU A 383 1.82 4.51 4.38
CA GLU A 383 2.09 4.57 5.82
C GLU A 383 0.82 4.63 6.69
N THR A 384 -0.35 4.77 6.06
CA THR A 384 -1.65 4.58 6.71
C THR A 384 -2.20 3.18 6.43
N MET A 385 -2.11 2.72 5.18
CA MET A 385 -2.66 1.43 4.75
C MET A 385 -1.91 0.23 5.32
N MET A 386 -0.57 0.22 5.28
CA MET A 386 0.24 -0.91 5.74
C MET A 386 -0.02 -1.27 7.22
N PRO A 387 0.07 -0.32 8.17
CA PRO A 387 -0.20 -0.64 9.58
C PRO A 387 -1.70 -0.92 9.81
N PHE A 388 -2.61 -0.29 9.06
CA PHE A 388 -4.05 -0.59 9.17
C PHE A 388 -4.39 -2.00 8.67
N ALA A 389 -3.75 -2.45 7.59
CA ALA A 389 -3.92 -3.80 7.06
C ALA A 389 -3.37 -4.86 8.02
N ALA A 390 -2.21 -4.60 8.64
CA ALA A 390 -1.64 -5.47 9.67
C ALA A 390 -2.51 -5.51 10.94
N LEU A 391 -2.97 -4.36 11.44
CA LEU A 391 -3.86 -4.27 12.61
C LEU A 391 -5.17 -5.04 12.40
N LEU A 392 -5.77 -4.92 11.22
CA LEU A 392 -6.99 -5.63 10.86
C LEU A 392 -6.78 -7.12 10.52
N GLY A 393 -5.53 -7.57 10.35
CA GLY A 393 -5.22 -8.92 9.89
C GLY A 393 -5.74 -9.19 8.47
N LEU A 394 -5.60 -8.22 7.56
CA LEU A 394 -6.04 -8.37 6.18
C LEU A 394 -5.16 -9.39 5.42
N PRO A 395 -5.68 -10.03 4.33
CA PRO A 395 -4.91 -10.95 3.52
C PRO A 395 -3.56 -10.36 3.07
N GLY A 396 -2.48 -11.12 3.23
CA GLY A 396 -1.11 -10.66 2.97
C GLY A 396 -0.44 -9.99 4.16
N SER A 397 -1.19 -9.58 5.19
CA SER A 397 -0.66 -8.89 6.38
C SER A 397 -0.86 -9.70 7.68
N THR A 398 -0.92 -11.03 7.59
CA THR A 398 -1.22 -11.90 8.75
C THR A 398 0.01 -12.53 9.40
N GLN A 399 1.19 -12.41 8.76
CA GLN A 399 2.40 -13.12 9.16
C GLN A 399 3.55 -12.16 9.47
N GLN A 400 4.05 -12.19 10.71
CA GLN A 400 5.30 -11.53 11.10
C GLN A 400 6.51 -12.37 10.69
N ALA A 401 7.67 -11.74 10.53
CA ALA A 401 8.95 -12.42 10.38
C ALA A 401 9.42 -13.02 11.72
N ALA A 402 10.44 -13.89 11.67
CA ALA A 402 11.10 -14.34 12.89
C ALA A 402 11.76 -13.15 13.62
N ALA A 403 11.85 -13.21 14.95
CA ALA A 403 12.60 -12.26 15.77
C ALA A 403 14.11 -12.50 15.62
N SER A 404 14.64 -12.21 14.43
CA SER A 404 16.00 -12.53 14.01
C SER A 404 16.52 -11.50 13.01
N THR A 405 17.81 -11.20 13.09
CA THR A 405 18.51 -10.37 12.11
C THR A 405 19.01 -11.16 10.89
N THR A 406 18.93 -12.50 10.92
CA THR A 406 19.50 -13.39 9.89
C THR A 406 18.48 -14.32 9.25
N ASP A 407 17.43 -14.70 9.99
CA ASP A 407 16.27 -15.40 9.46
C ASP A 407 15.20 -14.36 9.11
N VAL A 408 15.47 -13.63 8.03
CA VAL A 408 14.72 -12.42 7.65
C VAL A 408 13.48 -12.74 6.83
N TYR A 409 12.61 -11.73 6.67
CA TYR A 409 11.53 -11.74 5.70
C TYR A 409 12.05 -12.06 4.29
N THR A 410 11.44 -13.07 3.65
CA THR A 410 11.68 -13.41 2.25
C THR A 410 10.37 -13.72 1.55
N TYR A 411 10.35 -13.61 0.23
CA TYR A 411 9.19 -14.02 -0.56
C TYR A 411 8.84 -15.51 -0.42
N ALA A 412 9.80 -16.36 -0.04
CA ALA A 412 9.58 -17.79 0.14
C ALA A 412 8.96 -18.14 1.50
N ASN A 413 9.16 -17.31 2.53
CA ASN A 413 8.70 -17.59 3.89
C ASN A 413 7.55 -16.71 4.38
N ASN A 414 7.15 -15.69 3.61
CA ASN A 414 6.11 -14.74 4.01
C ASN A 414 5.22 -14.34 2.82
N GLU A 415 3.93 -14.12 3.09
CA GLU A 415 2.92 -13.75 2.10
C GLU A 415 2.88 -12.26 1.74
N TRP A 416 3.45 -11.38 2.56
CA TRP A 416 3.33 -9.94 2.41
C TRP A 416 3.99 -9.44 1.12
N ARG A 417 3.29 -8.63 0.33
CA ARG A 417 3.83 -7.96 -0.87
C ARG A 417 3.26 -6.55 -0.96
N GLY A 418 4.09 -5.55 -1.27
CA GLY A 418 3.64 -4.18 -1.44
C GLY A 418 2.58 -4.04 -2.54
N GLU A 419 2.71 -4.81 -3.63
CA GLU A 419 1.80 -4.78 -4.78
C GLU A 419 0.34 -5.21 -4.46
N SER A 420 0.14 -6.06 -3.46
CA SER A 420 -1.19 -6.56 -3.07
C SER A 420 -1.71 -5.90 -1.81
N VAL A 421 -0.82 -5.61 -0.84
CA VAL A 421 -1.19 -4.99 0.44
C VAL A 421 -1.44 -3.49 0.28
N THR A 422 -0.58 -2.79 -0.44
CA THR A 422 -0.66 -1.34 -0.55
C THR A 422 -0.38 -0.85 -1.99
N PRO A 423 -1.06 -1.38 -3.03
CA PRO A 423 -0.95 -0.80 -4.37
C PRO A 423 -1.33 0.68 -4.38
N MET A 424 -1.02 1.39 -5.48
CA MET A 424 -1.57 2.74 -5.67
C MET A 424 -3.10 2.71 -5.61
N ALA A 425 -3.70 3.70 -4.94
CA ALA A 425 -5.12 3.75 -4.60
C ALA A 425 -5.66 2.55 -3.78
N ALA A 426 -4.80 1.83 -3.05
CA ALA A 426 -5.23 0.80 -2.10
C ALA A 426 -6.32 1.34 -1.17
N ASN A 427 -7.37 0.56 -0.91
CA ASN A 427 -8.50 1.05 -0.13
C ASN A 427 -9.20 -0.05 0.67
N VAL A 428 -9.66 0.31 1.87
CA VAL A 428 -10.56 -0.49 2.71
C VAL A 428 -11.90 0.24 2.78
N GLN A 429 -12.99 -0.49 2.55
CA GLN A 429 -14.35 0.07 2.57
C GLN A 429 -15.28 -0.80 3.40
N TRP A 430 -16.05 -0.20 4.30
CA TRP A 430 -17.06 -0.90 5.10
C TRP A 430 -18.45 -0.41 4.72
N ASP A 431 -19.37 -1.35 4.52
CA ASP A 431 -20.80 -1.06 4.32
C ASP A 431 -21.57 -1.57 5.53
N VAL A 432 -22.48 -0.74 6.07
CA VAL A 432 -23.22 -1.04 7.29
C VAL A 432 -24.71 -1.11 7.02
N ALA A 433 -25.31 -2.24 7.39
CA ALA A 433 -26.72 -2.48 7.26
C ALA A 433 -27.43 -2.58 8.62
N VAL A 434 -28.66 -2.09 8.71
CA VAL A 434 -29.48 -2.15 9.92
C VAL A 434 -30.85 -2.73 9.62
N LYS A 435 -31.47 -3.31 10.65
CA LYS A 435 -32.84 -3.84 10.61
C LYS A 435 -33.68 -3.12 11.66
N SER A 436 -34.85 -2.65 11.26
CA SER A 436 -35.78 -1.99 12.18
C SER A 436 -36.44 -2.97 13.15
N GLY A 437 -36.84 -2.47 14.31
CA GLY A 437 -37.53 -3.25 15.34
C GLY A 437 -36.55 -3.96 16.29
N ASN A 438 -37.10 -4.90 17.06
CA ASN A 438 -36.35 -5.62 18.09
C ASN A 438 -36.17 -7.08 17.71
N ASP A 439 -35.00 -7.63 18.01
CA ASP A 439 -34.73 -9.07 17.98
C ASP A 439 -35.70 -9.76 18.97
N PRO A 440 -36.57 -10.68 18.50
CA PRO A 440 -37.52 -11.39 19.35
C PRO A 440 -36.87 -12.19 20.48
N LYS A 441 -35.62 -12.65 20.33
CA LYS A 441 -34.90 -13.41 21.37
C LYS A 441 -34.38 -12.53 22.49
N THR A 442 -33.88 -11.33 22.16
CA THR A 442 -33.26 -10.44 23.15
C THR A 442 -34.19 -9.33 23.65
N GLY A 443 -35.25 -9.03 22.90
CA GLY A 443 -36.14 -7.89 23.14
C GLY A 443 -35.50 -6.52 22.89
N ARG A 444 -34.26 -6.48 22.38
CA ARG A 444 -33.49 -5.26 22.07
C ARG A 444 -33.50 -4.99 20.57
N ALA A 445 -33.15 -3.76 20.17
CA ALA A 445 -32.95 -3.43 18.76
C ALA A 445 -31.95 -4.39 18.09
N TYR A 446 -32.17 -4.71 16.82
CA TYR A 446 -31.22 -5.53 16.06
C TYR A 446 -29.85 -4.86 15.99
N THR A 447 -28.79 -5.65 16.14
CA THR A 447 -27.41 -5.16 16.00
C THR A 447 -27.12 -4.80 14.54
N PRO A 448 -26.48 -3.65 14.26
CA PRO A 448 -25.97 -3.34 12.92
C PRO A 448 -25.01 -4.42 12.41
N LEU A 449 -25.02 -4.63 11.09
CA LEU A 449 -24.14 -5.56 10.39
C LEU A 449 -23.16 -4.80 9.52
N VAL A 450 -21.95 -5.33 9.38
CA VAL A 450 -20.86 -4.72 8.62
C VAL A 450 -20.28 -5.75 7.66
N ARG A 451 -19.99 -5.32 6.43
CA ARG A 451 -19.22 -6.07 5.42
C ARG A 451 -18.02 -5.22 4.98
N MET A 452 -16.89 -5.87 4.69
CA MET A 452 -15.67 -5.22 4.23
C MET A 452 -15.36 -5.53 2.75
N LEU A 453 -14.88 -4.52 2.03
CA LEU A 453 -14.13 -4.67 0.79
C LEU A 453 -12.69 -4.20 1.00
N TYR A 454 -11.72 -4.94 0.47
CA TYR A 454 -10.31 -4.55 0.43
C TYR A 454 -9.81 -4.57 -1.01
N ASN A 455 -9.33 -3.43 -1.50
CA ASN A 455 -9.02 -3.19 -2.91
C ASN A 455 -10.20 -3.58 -3.82
N GLU A 456 -11.41 -3.24 -3.37
CA GLU A 456 -12.70 -3.59 -3.99
C GLU A 456 -12.94 -5.09 -4.19
N GLN A 457 -12.25 -5.96 -3.45
CA GLN A 457 -12.60 -7.37 -3.31
C GLN A 457 -13.36 -7.57 -2.00
N GLU A 458 -14.50 -8.28 -2.04
CA GLU A 458 -15.18 -8.66 -0.82
C GLU A 458 -14.41 -9.77 -0.11
N ILE A 459 -14.08 -9.52 1.15
CA ILE A 459 -13.31 -10.43 1.99
C ILE A 459 -14.00 -10.62 3.34
N ALA A 460 -13.74 -11.77 3.96
CA ALA A 460 -14.04 -11.95 5.37
C ALA A 460 -13.18 -10.99 6.21
N PHE A 461 -13.65 -10.67 7.41
CA PHE A 461 -12.78 -10.13 8.44
C PHE A 461 -11.80 -11.21 8.91
N ARG A 462 -10.82 -10.83 9.75
CA ARG A 462 -9.83 -11.77 10.29
C ARG A 462 -10.48 -13.02 10.88
N SER A 463 -9.74 -14.13 10.84
CA SER A 463 -10.24 -15.48 11.12
C SER A 463 -10.87 -15.68 12.50
N GLU A 464 -10.50 -14.83 13.46
CA GLU A 464 -11.03 -14.85 14.82
C GLU A 464 -12.44 -14.27 14.92
N CYS A 465 -12.89 -13.51 13.92
CA CYS A 465 -14.24 -12.96 13.88
C CYS A 465 -15.25 -14.02 13.39
N THR A 466 -16.37 -14.14 14.10
CA THR A 466 -17.48 -15.03 13.73
C THR A 466 -18.52 -14.29 12.88
N PRO A 467 -18.80 -14.71 11.63
CA PRO A 467 -19.83 -14.07 10.82
C PRO A 467 -21.24 -14.39 11.34
N ILE A 468 -22.23 -13.65 10.85
CA ILE A 468 -23.64 -13.83 11.26
C ILE A 468 -24.21 -15.23 10.97
N ALA A 469 -23.60 -15.97 10.04
CA ALA A 469 -23.96 -17.32 9.62
C ALA A 469 -22.78 -17.93 8.86
N ASP A 470 -22.73 -19.27 8.80
CA ASP A 470 -21.71 -19.98 8.02
C ASP A 470 -21.72 -19.52 6.56
N GLY A 471 -20.54 -19.19 6.02
CA GLY A 471 -20.36 -18.72 4.65
C GLY A 471 -20.77 -17.26 4.41
N SER A 472 -21.22 -16.53 5.43
CA SER A 472 -21.51 -15.10 5.32
C SER A 472 -20.23 -14.25 5.49
N THR A 473 -20.21 -13.11 4.82
CA THR A 473 -19.20 -12.04 4.93
C THR A 473 -19.72 -10.83 5.70
N TRP A 474 -20.89 -10.95 6.31
CA TRP A 474 -21.47 -9.95 7.19
C TRP A 474 -21.23 -10.30 8.66
N TYR A 475 -20.87 -9.30 9.45
CA TYR A 475 -20.52 -9.45 10.86
C TYR A 475 -21.33 -8.47 11.70
N LYS A 476 -21.74 -8.87 12.90
CA LYS A 476 -22.34 -7.93 13.85
C LYS A 476 -21.32 -6.87 14.24
N LEU A 477 -21.74 -5.62 14.34
CA LEU A 477 -20.88 -4.53 14.85
C LEU A 477 -20.33 -4.85 16.26
N THR A 478 -21.10 -5.53 17.10
CA THR A 478 -20.65 -5.98 18.42
C THR A 478 -19.57 -7.05 18.35
N GLU A 479 -19.63 -7.94 17.35
CA GLU A 479 -18.57 -8.92 17.11
C GLU A 479 -17.29 -8.21 16.70
N LEU A 480 -17.37 -7.29 15.73
CA LEU A 480 -16.19 -6.59 15.24
C LEU A 480 -15.50 -5.77 16.33
N LYS A 481 -16.25 -5.10 17.21
CA LYS A 481 -15.68 -4.39 18.36
C LYS A 481 -14.96 -5.31 19.36
N SER A 482 -15.27 -6.61 19.35
CA SER A 482 -14.65 -7.62 20.20
C SER A 482 -13.46 -8.28 19.49
N CYS A 483 -13.67 -8.83 18.30
CA CYS A 483 -12.62 -9.58 17.58
C CYS A 483 -11.53 -8.69 16.95
N LEU A 484 -11.80 -7.40 16.71
CA LEU A 484 -10.79 -6.44 16.27
C LEU A 484 -10.13 -5.67 17.44
N ALA A 485 -10.56 -5.91 18.69
CA ALA A 485 -9.80 -5.48 19.86
C ALA A 485 -8.52 -6.32 19.98
N SER A 486 -7.58 -5.88 20.83
CA SER A 486 -6.24 -6.49 20.93
C SER A 486 -6.23 -7.94 21.43
N ASP A 487 -7.30 -8.43 22.05
CA ASP A 487 -7.42 -9.82 22.52
C ASP A 487 -8.11 -10.75 21.51
N HIS A 488 -8.59 -10.21 20.39
CA HIS A 488 -9.22 -10.92 19.28
C HIS A 488 -10.32 -11.91 19.70
N GLN A 489 -11.11 -11.54 20.71
CA GLN A 489 -12.14 -12.43 21.25
C GLN A 489 -13.42 -12.40 20.41
N THR A 490 -13.88 -13.57 19.98
CA THR A 490 -15.20 -13.73 19.39
C THR A 490 -16.30 -13.79 20.45
N LEU A 491 -17.49 -13.31 20.10
CA LEU A 491 -18.72 -13.52 20.85
C LEU A 491 -19.32 -14.91 20.62
N GLY A 492 -18.75 -15.72 19.71
CA GLY A 492 -19.20 -17.09 19.42
C GLY A 492 -20.65 -17.13 18.95
N ASP A 493 -21.48 -17.95 19.59
CA ASP A 493 -22.90 -18.10 19.24
C ASP A 493 -23.67 -16.76 19.27
N ASP A 494 -23.26 -15.79 20.10
CA ASP A 494 -23.89 -14.46 20.17
C ASP A 494 -23.61 -13.60 18.93
N ALA A 495 -22.62 -13.96 18.10
CA ALA A 495 -22.33 -13.30 16.82
C ALA A 495 -23.34 -13.69 15.71
N HIS A 496 -23.96 -14.88 15.81
CA HIS A 496 -24.91 -15.36 14.81
C HIS A 496 -26.26 -14.64 14.85
N LEU A 497 -26.94 -14.55 13.69
CA LEU A 497 -28.33 -14.10 13.66
C LEU A 497 -29.25 -15.13 14.33
N THR A 498 -30.25 -14.61 15.01
CA THR A 498 -31.11 -15.36 15.91
C THR A 498 -32.42 -15.81 15.25
N ASP A 499 -32.84 -15.18 14.16
CA ASP A 499 -34.04 -15.50 13.40
C ASP A 499 -33.73 -16.40 12.17
N ASP A 500 -34.76 -16.99 11.56
CA ASP A 500 -34.64 -17.79 10.32
C ASP A 500 -34.18 -16.96 9.09
N SER A 501 -33.68 -15.73 9.29
CA SER A 501 -33.13 -14.85 8.26
C SER A 501 -31.75 -15.29 7.72
N THR A 502 -31.30 -16.50 8.09
CA THR A 502 -30.09 -17.15 7.59
C THR A 502 -30.17 -17.54 6.10
N THR A 503 -31.31 -17.31 5.45
CA THR A 503 -31.44 -17.47 4.00
C THR A 503 -30.85 -16.24 3.29
N GLN A 504 -29.58 -16.31 2.88
CA GLN A 504 -29.08 -15.42 1.85
C GLN A 504 -29.86 -15.65 0.54
N PRO A 505 -30.23 -14.59 -0.21
CA PRO A 505 -30.74 -14.76 -1.56
C PRO A 505 -29.67 -15.44 -2.42
N GLY A 506 -29.94 -16.68 -2.82
CA GLY A 506 -29.00 -17.46 -3.62
C GLY A 506 -28.65 -16.79 -4.95
N THR A 507 -27.38 -16.88 -5.33
CA THR A 507 -26.92 -16.66 -6.70
C THR A 507 -27.66 -17.67 -7.61
N GLY A 508 -28.56 -17.19 -8.48
CA GLY A 508 -29.48 -18.05 -9.23
C GLY A 508 -28.85 -18.81 -10.42
N PRO A 509 -29.64 -19.54 -11.24
CA PRO A 509 -30.71 -20.46 -10.91
C PRO A 509 -30.27 -21.93 -11.13
N ASN A 510 -30.66 -22.80 -10.20
CA ASN A 510 -30.61 -24.26 -10.37
C ASN A 510 -31.57 -24.69 -11.49
N THR A 511 -31.06 -25.35 -12.53
CA THR A 511 -31.87 -26.07 -13.52
C THR A 511 -32.52 -27.28 -12.85
N GLY A 512 -33.86 -27.28 -12.83
CA GLY A 512 -34.66 -28.28 -12.13
C GLY A 512 -34.52 -29.71 -12.65
N GLU A 513 -34.59 -30.65 -11.71
CA GLU A 513 -34.86 -32.06 -11.97
C GLU A 513 -36.28 -32.24 -12.53
N GLY A 514 -36.38 -32.88 -13.70
CA GLY A 514 -37.59 -33.50 -14.21
C GLY A 514 -37.35 -35.00 -14.39
N THR A 515 -38.03 -35.81 -13.59
CA THR A 515 -38.04 -37.28 -13.64
C THR A 515 -38.88 -37.79 -14.82
N SER A 516 -38.37 -38.74 -15.62
CA SER A 516 -39.18 -39.77 -16.31
C SER A 516 -38.33 -40.90 -16.94
N THR A 517 -38.45 -42.09 -16.34
CA THR A 517 -38.55 -43.46 -16.94
C THR A 517 -37.56 -43.99 -18.00
N THR A 518 -36.93 -45.11 -17.61
CA THR A 518 -36.17 -46.19 -18.31
C THR A 518 -36.81 -46.76 -19.61
N PRO A 519 -36.08 -47.50 -20.51
CA PRO A 519 -35.49 -48.81 -20.17
C PRO A 519 -34.17 -49.27 -20.83
N ASN A 520 -33.53 -50.21 -20.12
CA ASN A 520 -32.51 -51.20 -20.48
C ASN A 520 -32.16 -51.43 -21.96
N ASN A 521 -30.85 -51.58 -22.23
CA ASN A 521 -30.35 -52.64 -23.09
C ASN A 521 -28.92 -53.09 -22.71
N ASN A 522 -28.76 -54.40 -22.57
CA ASN A 522 -27.49 -55.12 -22.35
C ASN A 522 -26.66 -55.19 -23.65
N GLY A 523 -25.34 -55.19 -23.52
CA GLY A 523 -24.42 -55.55 -24.61
C GLY A 523 -22.97 -55.68 -24.13
N ALA A 524 -22.43 -56.89 -24.19
CA ALA A 524 -21.12 -57.30 -23.68
C ALA A 524 -19.96 -57.15 -24.70
N GLY A 525 -18.73 -57.15 -24.16
CA GLY A 525 -17.46 -57.44 -24.86
C GLY A 525 -16.78 -56.23 -25.51
N THR A 526 -15.45 -56.07 -25.62
CA THR A 526 -14.23 -56.78 -25.18
C THR A 526 -13.05 -55.91 -25.67
N HIS A 527 -11.86 -56.08 -25.06
CA HIS A 527 -10.52 -55.72 -25.55
C HIS A 527 -9.92 -54.31 -25.35
N GLN A 528 -9.03 -54.24 -24.34
CA GLN A 528 -7.75 -53.50 -24.26
C GLN A 528 -6.74 -54.04 -25.34
N PRO A 529 -5.53 -53.45 -25.61
CA PRO A 529 -4.81 -52.44 -24.81
C PRO A 529 -3.94 -51.34 -25.48
N SER A 530 -3.67 -50.29 -24.68
CA SER A 530 -2.36 -49.66 -24.32
C SER A 530 -1.50 -48.81 -25.28
N ASN A 531 -0.89 -47.80 -24.61
CA ASN A 531 0.30 -46.96 -24.87
C ASN A 531 0.03 -45.60 -25.55
N THR A 532 0.54 -44.45 -25.05
CA THR A 532 1.87 -44.24 -24.44
C THR A 532 1.94 -42.94 -23.59
N GLN A 533 2.57 -43.07 -22.42
CA GLN A 533 3.48 -42.16 -21.67
C GLN A 533 3.11 -40.69 -21.34
N ALA A 534 2.90 -40.51 -20.03
CA ALA A 534 3.34 -39.36 -19.25
C ALA A 534 4.84 -39.46 -18.91
N ASN A 535 5.49 -38.33 -18.68
CA ASN A 535 6.76 -38.26 -17.96
C ASN A 535 6.71 -37.06 -16.99
N GLY A 536 6.68 -37.37 -15.69
CA GLY A 536 7.02 -36.43 -14.63
C GLY A 536 8.43 -36.70 -14.12
N THR A 537 8.96 -35.78 -13.34
CA THR A 537 10.02 -36.07 -12.37
C THR A 537 9.92 -35.09 -11.21
N GLU A 538 9.32 -35.57 -10.13
CA GLU A 538 9.62 -35.15 -8.76
C GLU A 538 10.99 -35.75 -8.38
N ASN A 539 11.76 -35.05 -7.54
CA ASN A 539 12.87 -35.63 -6.79
C ASN A 539 12.87 -35.04 -5.38
N GLU A 540 12.36 -35.82 -4.42
CA GLU A 540 12.75 -35.73 -3.01
C GLU A 540 14.10 -36.41 -2.80
N LEU A 541 14.99 -35.80 -2.01
CA LEU A 541 16.10 -36.50 -1.36
C LEU A 541 16.34 -35.94 0.06
N SER A 542 15.78 -36.66 1.04
CA SER A 542 16.33 -37.09 2.34
C SER A 542 17.40 -36.26 3.08
N ARG A 543 17.04 -35.95 4.34
CA ARG A 543 17.90 -35.65 5.50
C ARG A 543 19.02 -36.68 5.74
N THR A 544 20.21 -36.19 6.11
CA THR A 544 21.14 -36.83 7.07
C THR A 544 21.95 -35.75 7.79
N GLY A 545 22.15 -35.88 9.10
CA GLY A 545 22.84 -34.89 9.94
C GLY A 545 24.22 -35.29 10.48
N VAL A 546 24.71 -34.38 11.33
CA VAL A 546 25.74 -34.49 12.38
C VAL A 546 27.22 -34.36 11.97
N ALA A 547 27.88 -33.27 12.39
CA ALA A 547 28.85 -33.27 13.52
C ALA A 547 29.72 -31.99 13.56
N VAL A 548 29.93 -31.50 14.78
CA VAL A 548 30.73 -30.34 15.21
C VAL A 548 32.20 -30.72 15.44
N THR A 549 33.13 -29.78 15.17
CA THR A 549 34.41 -29.43 15.86
C THR A 549 35.34 -28.81 14.80
N GLY A 550 35.98 -27.64 14.91
CA GLY A 550 36.39 -26.79 16.03
C GLY A 550 37.89 -26.50 15.85
N VAL A 551 38.32 -25.23 15.82
CA VAL A 551 39.59 -24.67 16.37
C VAL A 551 39.70 -23.19 15.97
N ALA A 552 40.24 -22.43 16.91
CA ALA A 552 40.15 -20.99 17.08
C ALA A 552 41.42 -20.21 16.70
N GLY A 553 41.25 -18.87 16.57
CA GLY A 553 42.23 -17.82 16.88
C GLY A 553 42.70 -16.99 15.68
N ILE A 554 42.88 -15.66 15.72
CA ILE A 554 42.97 -14.65 16.80
C ILE A 554 42.88 -13.24 16.15
N MET A 555 42.13 -12.34 16.82
CA MET A 555 42.27 -10.87 17.02
C MET A 555 42.37 -9.78 15.92
N MET A 556 41.46 -8.80 16.12
CA MET A 556 41.58 -7.32 16.14
C MET A 556 41.58 -6.51 14.83
N LEU A 557 40.50 -5.74 14.64
CA LEU A 557 40.51 -4.27 14.81
C LEU A 557 39.07 -3.71 14.99
N LEU A 558 38.91 -2.89 16.03
CA LEU A 558 37.73 -2.12 16.42
C LEU A 558 37.78 -0.71 15.81
N ALA A 559 36.66 -0.23 15.28
CA ALA A 559 36.18 1.17 15.29
C ALA A 559 34.79 1.20 14.64
N LEU A 560 33.73 1.88 15.08
CA LEU A 560 33.32 2.53 16.33
C LEU A 560 31.82 2.86 16.13
N ALA A 561 30.98 2.66 17.14
CA ALA A 561 29.54 2.93 17.12
C ALA A 561 29.18 4.38 17.51
N GLY A 562 27.98 4.84 17.08
CA GLY A 562 27.03 5.60 17.89
C GLY A 562 27.25 7.10 18.18
N ILE A 563 26.31 7.92 17.67
CA ILE A 563 25.65 9.12 18.25
C ILE A 563 26.43 9.97 19.29
N SER A 564 26.53 11.28 19.04
CA SER A 564 26.37 12.29 20.11
C SER A 564 25.85 13.64 19.60
N LEU A 565 24.69 14.04 20.13
CA LEU A 565 24.29 15.44 20.30
C LEU A 565 25.33 16.18 21.15
N ASN A 566 25.69 17.41 20.77
CA ASN A 566 25.96 18.52 21.68
C ASN A 566 26.22 19.82 20.91
N LEU A 567 25.28 20.76 20.97
CA LEU A 567 25.62 22.19 20.96
C LEU A 567 24.88 22.86 22.14
N TRP A 568 25.67 23.13 23.18
CA TRP A 568 25.26 23.77 24.42
C TRP A 568 25.32 25.29 24.26
N LYS A 569 24.30 25.98 24.79
CA LYS A 569 24.29 27.44 25.02
C LYS A 569 25.42 27.86 25.97
N VAL A 570 26.15 28.92 25.64
CA VAL A 570 26.69 29.86 26.65
C VAL A 570 26.53 31.30 26.16
N ARG A 571 25.94 32.11 27.04
CA ARG A 571 25.84 33.57 27.02
C ARG A 571 27.17 34.26 26.66
N ARG A 572 27.13 35.14 25.66
CA ARG A 572 27.25 36.59 25.86
C ARG A 572 26.65 37.34 24.69
#